data_AF-A0A497U9U2-F1
#
_entry.id   AF-A0A497U9U2-F1
#
_cell.length_a   1.000
_cell.length_b   1.000
_cell.length_c   1.000
_cell.angle_alpha   90.00
_cell.angle_beta   90.00
_cell.angle_gamma   90.00
#
_symmetry.space_group_name_H-M   'P 1'
#
loop_
_entity.id
_entity.type
_entity.pdbx_description
1 polymer ?
#
loop_
_entity_poly.entity_id
_entity_poly.type
_entity_poly.pdbx_seq_one_letter_code
_entity_poly.pdbx_strand_id
1 'polypeptide(L)'
;MKIKIILILSVFCFFGCKTRNNITIQNNPIEVTKFMGSITTQPYSINEKTFWNSKDEHAKLLIKNNVFIEDVKSLKNHSSQNFKEYNYAFIMRHGKSTDTLYSDSSLQSWILKENNTTSYFYDEEGIIAEKLRTSYSFFYDCW
;
A
#
# COMPACT_ATOMS: atom_id res chain seq x y z
N MET A 1 -50.41 -62.10 -20.23
CA MET A 1 -50.83 -61.30 -19.06
C MET A 1 -49.82 -60.18 -18.90
N LYS A 2 -50.28 -58.91 -18.88
CA LYS A 2 -49.46 -57.68 -18.87
C LYS A 2 -48.81 -57.43 -17.50
N ILE A 3 -47.87 -56.46 -17.45
CA ILE A 3 -47.34 -55.67 -16.29
C ILE A 3 -45.87 -56.01 -15.98
N LYS A 4 -44.90 -55.09 -15.84
CA LYS A 4 -44.80 -53.62 -15.97
C LYS A 4 -43.33 -53.28 -16.24
N ILE A 5 -43.11 -52.27 -17.09
CA ILE A 5 -41.84 -51.56 -17.29
C ILE A 5 -41.53 -50.76 -16.02
N ILE A 6 -40.28 -50.80 -15.54
CA ILE A 6 -39.70 -49.71 -14.74
C ILE A 6 -38.31 -49.38 -15.32
N LEU A 7 -38.29 -48.27 -16.05
CA LEU A 7 -37.11 -47.48 -16.41
C LEU A 7 -36.46 -46.93 -15.14
N ILE A 8 -35.14 -47.02 -15.03
CA ILE A 8 -34.35 -46.10 -14.20
C ILE A 8 -33.22 -45.57 -15.08
N LEU A 9 -33.49 -44.43 -15.72
CA LEU A 9 -32.51 -43.64 -16.46
C LEU A 9 -31.81 -42.72 -15.45
N SER A 10 -30.63 -43.12 -14.97
CA SER A 10 -29.80 -42.28 -14.11
C SER A 10 -29.16 -41.17 -14.94
N VAL A 11 -29.79 -39.99 -14.93
CA VAL A 11 -29.23 -38.74 -15.46
C VAL A 11 -28.11 -38.29 -14.53
N PHE A 12 -26.85 -38.56 -14.92
CA PHE A 12 -25.69 -37.94 -14.30
C PHE A 12 -25.64 -36.47 -14.75
N CYS A 13 -26.16 -35.58 -13.91
CA CYS A 13 -25.91 -34.14 -14.03
C CYS A 13 -24.43 -33.89 -13.69
N PHE A 14 -23.57 -33.86 -14.71
CA PHE A 14 -22.30 -33.17 -14.60
C PHE A 14 -22.59 -31.68 -14.49
N PHE A 15 -22.77 -31.19 -13.26
CA PHE A 15 -22.62 -29.77 -12.96
C PHE A 15 -21.16 -29.40 -13.27
N GLY A 16 -20.92 -28.97 -14.50
CA GLY A 16 -19.74 -28.22 -14.86
C GLY A 16 -19.69 -27.00 -13.96
N CYS A 17 -18.86 -27.08 -12.92
CA CYS A 17 -18.50 -25.92 -12.13
C CYS A 17 -17.77 -24.98 -13.10
N LYS A 18 -18.50 -24.01 -13.66
CA LYS A 18 -17.88 -22.83 -14.26
C LYS A 18 -17.08 -22.20 -13.13
N THR A 19 -15.78 -22.48 -13.11
CA THR A 19 -14.83 -21.65 -12.38
C THR A 19 -15.02 -20.26 -12.96
N ARG A 20 -15.76 -19.42 -12.23
CA ARG A 20 -15.59 -17.98 -12.36
C ARG A 20 -14.11 -17.77 -12.15
N ASN A 21 -13.43 -17.29 -13.17
CA ASN A 21 -12.13 -16.66 -12.98
C ASN A 21 -12.41 -15.50 -12.02
N ASN A 22 -12.26 -15.75 -10.72
CA ASN A 22 -11.99 -14.68 -9.79
C ASN A 22 -10.71 -14.07 -10.33
N ILE A 23 -10.86 -12.90 -10.95
CA ILE A 23 -9.74 -12.01 -11.21
C ILE A 23 -9.14 -11.80 -9.83
N THR A 24 -8.10 -12.57 -9.55
CA THR A 24 -7.31 -12.36 -8.36
C THR A 24 -6.58 -11.09 -8.70
N ILE A 25 -7.10 -9.96 -8.22
CA ILE A 25 -6.34 -8.72 -8.24
C ILE A 25 -5.08 -9.08 -7.46
N GLN A 26 -3.98 -9.33 -8.17
CA GLN A 26 -2.67 -9.47 -7.57
C GLN A 26 -2.35 -8.09 -7.00
N ASN A 27 -2.83 -7.83 -5.79
CA ASN A 27 -2.37 -6.72 -5.00
C ASN A 27 -0.92 -7.04 -4.67
N ASN A 28 -0.01 -6.60 -5.54
CA ASN A 28 1.41 -6.67 -5.28
C ASN A 28 1.65 -6.00 -3.92
N PRO A 29 2.35 -6.67 -3.00
CA PRO A 29 2.59 -6.09 -1.69
C PRO A 29 3.36 -4.78 -1.83
N ILE A 30 2.97 -3.79 -1.03
CA ILE A 30 3.69 -2.52 -0.93
C ILE A 30 4.88 -2.73 -0.02
N GLU A 31 6.07 -2.41 -0.52
CA GLU A 31 7.27 -2.35 0.32
C GLU A 31 7.37 -0.96 0.94
N VAL A 32 7.31 -0.91 2.26
CA VAL A 32 7.50 0.32 3.03
C VAL A 32 8.92 0.34 3.53
N THR A 33 9.64 1.40 3.19
CA THR A 33 10.96 1.71 3.73
C THR A 33 10.81 2.87 4.71
N LYS A 34 11.28 2.68 5.95
CA LYS A 34 11.33 3.69 7.00
C LYS A 34 12.77 4.10 7.23
N PHE A 35 13.03 5.40 7.28
CA PHE A 35 14.30 5.97 7.69
C PHE A 35 14.41 5.93 9.23
N MET A 36 15.47 5.32 9.73
CA MET A 36 15.74 5.07 11.15
C MET A 36 16.90 5.91 11.70
N GLY A 37 17.46 6.80 10.87
CA GLY A 37 18.55 7.68 11.29
C GLY A 37 18.15 8.55 12.49
N SER A 38 19.14 8.95 13.27
CA SER A 38 18.92 9.72 14.50
C SER A 38 19.30 11.19 14.29
N ILE A 39 18.80 12.07 15.16
CA ILE A 39 19.20 13.50 15.19
C ILE A 39 20.72 13.70 15.38
N THR A 40 21.47 12.68 15.82
CA THR A 40 22.94 12.73 15.96
C THR A 40 23.67 12.28 14.69
N THR A 41 23.04 11.49 13.82
CA THR A 41 23.60 11.10 12.50
C THR A 41 23.18 12.06 11.40
N GLN A 42 22.03 12.74 11.52
CA GLN A 42 21.51 13.72 10.56
C GLN A 42 20.81 14.89 11.29
N PRO A 43 21.49 16.03 11.53
CA PRO A 43 20.88 17.19 12.20
C PRO A 43 20.01 18.06 11.26
N TYR A 44 19.78 17.62 10.02
CA TYR A 44 19.07 18.37 8.99
C TYR A 44 17.85 17.58 8.48
N SER A 45 16.87 18.27 7.91
CA SER A 45 15.70 17.62 7.32
C SER A 45 16.11 16.65 6.21
N ILE A 46 15.54 15.44 6.26
CA ILE A 46 15.85 14.39 5.29
C ILE A 46 15.12 14.71 3.98
N ASN A 47 15.87 15.01 2.93
CA ASN A 47 15.34 15.07 1.56
C ASN A 47 15.42 13.69 0.88
N GLU A 48 14.73 13.53 -0.25
CA GLU A 48 14.66 12.27 -1.00
C GLU A 48 16.04 11.68 -1.35
N LYS A 49 17.00 12.52 -1.76
CA LYS A 49 18.35 12.05 -2.12
C LYS A 49 19.06 11.50 -0.90
N THR A 50 18.98 12.21 0.22
CA THR A 50 19.55 11.75 1.50
C THR A 50 18.90 10.44 1.92
N PHE A 51 17.57 10.36 1.90
CA PHE A 51 16.81 9.14 2.21
C PHE A 51 17.37 7.93 1.44
N TRP A 52 17.46 8.00 0.11
CA TRP A 52 17.92 6.85 -0.68
C TRP A 52 19.42 6.54 -0.58
N ASN A 53 20.23 7.50 -0.15
CA ASN A 53 21.67 7.30 0.03
C ASN A 53 22.00 6.60 1.36
N SER A 54 21.21 6.81 2.41
CA SER A 54 21.40 6.22 3.74
C SER A 54 20.79 4.82 3.87
N LYS A 55 21.20 3.90 3.00
CA LYS A 55 20.58 2.56 2.88
C LYS A 55 20.73 1.70 4.13
N ASP A 56 21.77 1.92 4.91
CA ASP A 56 22.07 1.28 6.19
C ASP A 56 21.17 1.77 7.33
N GLU A 57 20.51 2.91 7.15
CA GLU A 57 19.55 3.48 8.10
C GLU A 57 18.09 3.15 7.72
N HIS A 58 17.85 2.10 6.93
CA HIS A 58 16.52 1.70 6.47
C HIS A 58 15.97 0.46 7.19
N ALA A 59 14.77 0.59 7.75
CA ALA A 59 13.92 -0.54 8.13
C ALA A 59 12.87 -0.79 7.04
N LYS A 60 12.42 -2.05 6.89
CA LYS A 60 11.46 -2.44 5.84
C LYS A 60 10.29 -3.23 6.38
N LEU A 61 9.11 -2.99 5.81
CA LEU A 61 7.87 -3.72 6.05
C LEU A 61 7.20 -4.04 4.70
N LEU A 62 6.58 -5.22 4.58
CA LEU A 62 5.73 -5.55 3.45
C LEU A 62 4.25 -5.50 3.86
N ILE A 63 3.48 -4.63 3.21
CA ILE A 63 2.05 -4.46 3.44
C ILE A 63 1.26 -5.09 2.29
N LYS A 64 0.38 -6.03 2.61
CA LYS A 64 -0.47 -6.71 1.61
C LYS A 64 -1.74 -5.92 1.25
N ASN A 65 -2.21 -5.07 2.16
CA ASN A 65 -3.41 -4.27 1.97
C ASN A 65 -3.04 -2.85 1.51
N ASN A 66 -3.33 -2.53 0.26
CA ASN A 66 -3.04 -1.24 -0.37
C ASN A 66 -4.22 -0.25 -0.36
N VAL A 67 -5.34 -0.55 0.32
CA VAL A 67 -6.54 0.31 0.33
C VAL A 67 -6.23 1.73 0.79
N PHE A 68 -5.30 1.91 1.74
CA PHE A 68 -4.91 3.23 2.22
C PHE A 68 -4.28 4.13 1.13
N ILE A 69 -3.73 3.56 0.05
CA ILE A 69 -3.20 4.36 -1.07
C ILE A 69 -4.33 5.11 -1.77
N GLU A 70 -5.47 4.45 -1.98
CA GLU A 70 -6.64 5.08 -2.56
C GLU A 70 -7.24 6.12 -1.59
N ASP A 71 -7.21 5.83 -0.29
CA ASP A 71 -7.57 6.83 0.74
C ASP A 71 -6.69 8.09 0.59
N VAL A 72 -5.37 7.95 0.45
CA VAL A 72 -4.44 9.08 0.22
C VAL A 72 -4.76 9.82 -1.08
N LYS A 73 -4.97 9.10 -2.18
CA LYS A 73 -5.30 9.70 -3.49
C LYS A 73 -6.63 10.45 -3.48
N SER A 74 -7.53 10.12 -2.55
CA SER A 74 -8.84 10.79 -2.37
C SER A 74 -8.77 12.10 -1.57
N LEU A 75 -7.65 12.36 -0.89
CA LEU A 75 -7.43 13.60 -0.16
C LEU A 75 -7.36 14.80 -1.13
N LYS A 76 -7.61 16.00 -0.59
CA LYS A 76 -7.42 17.23 -1.36
C LYS A 76 -5.94 17.38 -1.74
N ASN A 77 -5.69 17.87 -2.95
CA ASN A 77 -4.35 18.27 -3.33
C ASN A 77 -3.96 19.53 -2.55
N HIS A 78 -2.77 19.51 -1.95
CA HIS A 78 -2.19 20.64 -1.22
C HIS A 78 -0.89 21.11 -1.86
N SER A 79 -0.30 22.18 -1.33
CA SER A 79 1.06 22.59 -1.68
C SER A 79 2.08 21.72 -0.97
N SER A 80 3.33 21.76 -1.43
CA SER A 80 4.45 21.07 -0.78
C SER A 80 4.82 21.63 0.60
N GLN A 81 4.23 22.74 1.04
CA GLN A 81 4.61 23.43 2.28
C GLN A 81 4.33 22.62 3.55
N ASN A 82 3.35 21.72 3.51
CA ASN A 82 3.00 20.88 4.66
C ASN A 82 3.96 19.68 4.83
N PHE A 83 4.72 19.34 3.80
CA PHE A 83 5.63 18.21 3.83
C PHE A 83 6.96 18.59 4.48
N LYS A 84 7.28 17.93 5.60
CA LYS A 84 8.45 18.29 6.43
C LYS A 84 9.72 17.58 5.97
N GLU A 85 9.65 16.27 5.81
CA GLU A 85 10.81 15.41 5.59
C GLU A 85 10.39 14.04 5.04
N TYR A 86 11.35 13.35 4.41
CA TYR A 86 11.18 12.01 3.88
C TYR A 86 11.51 11.00 4.98
N ASN A 87 10.50 10.49 5.70
CA ASN A 87 10.70 9.43 6.72
C ASN A 87 10.23 8.06 6.23
N TYR A 88 9.22 8.03 5.36
CA TYR A 88 8.66 6.81 4.81
C TYR A 88 8.62 6.86 3.28
N ALA A 89 8.91 5.72 2.64
CA ALA A 89 8.70 5.50 1.23
C ALA A 89 7.91 4.20 1.02
N PHE A 90 6.72 4.32 0.43
CA PHE A 90 5.82 3.24 0.07
C PHE A 90 5.99 2.94 -1.42
N ILE A 91 6.61 1.80 -1.72
CA ILE A 91 7.03 1.40 -3.07
C ILE A 91 5.96 0.48 -3.66
N MET A 92 5.28 0.97 -4.70
CA MET A 92 4.24 0.27 -5.44
C MET A 92 4.78 -0.19 -6.78
N ARG A 93 4.85 -1.51 -7.00
CA ARG A 93 5.43 -2.09 -8.22
C ARG A 93 4.34 -2.60 -9.16
N HIS A 94 4.34 -2.09 -10.39
CA HIS A 94 3.38 -2.43 -11.44
C HIS A 94 4.11 -3.02 -12.65
N GLY A 95 4.54 -4.28 -12.53
CA GLY A 95 5.34 -4.94 -13.57
C GLY A 95 6.71 -4.25 -13.72
N LYS A 96 6.85 -3.40 -14.74
CA LYS A 96 8.10 -2.66 -15.03
C LYS A 96 8.12 -1.24 -14.48
N SER A 97 6.97 -0.67 -14.09
CA SER A 97 6.92 0.65 -13.46
C SER A 97 6.95 0.55 -11.94
N THR A 98 7.41 1.61 -11.29
CA THR A 98 7.42 1.75 -9.84
C THR A 98 6.97 3.14 -9.49
N ASP A 99 5.90 3.21 -8.72
CA ASP A 99 5.39 4.45 -8.14
C ASP A 99 5.84 4.50 -6.69
N THR A 100 6.12 5.70 -6.20
CA THR A 100 6.56 5.90 -4.81
C THR A 100 5.69 6.92 -4.16
N LEU A 101 5.07 6.54 -3.06
CA LEU A 101 4.37 7.44 -2.16
C LEU A 101 5.28 7.71 -0.97
N TYR A 102 5.61 8.96 -0.70
CA TYR A 102 6.42 9.35 0.45
C TYR A 102 5.55 9.94 1.54
N SER A 103 6.00 9.82 2.79
CA SER A 103 5.38 10.51 3.92
C SER A 103 6.42 10.91 4.97
N ASP A 104 6.05 11.92 5.78
CA ASP A 104 6.82 12.33 6.94
C ASP A 104 6.54 11.45 8.17
N SER A 105 7.25 11.70 9.27
CA SER A 105 7.08 11.00 10.55
C SER A 105 5.64 11.02 11.09
N SER A 106 4.89 12.08 10.78
CA SER A 106 3.50 12.23 11.24
C SER A 106 2.53 11.33 10.48
N LEU A 107 2.89 10.87 9.27
CA LEU A 107 2.02 10.17 8.33
C LEU A 107 0.80 11.00 7.88
N GLN A 108 0.89 12.33 7.91
CA GLN A 108 -0.18 13.23 7.47
C GLN A 108 0.14 13.92 6.14
N SER A 109 1.42 14.18 5.87
CA SER A 109 1.85 14.79 4.61
C SER A 109 2.33 13.72 3.64
N TRP A 110 1.87 13.80 2.40
CA TRP A 110 2.09 12.75 1.40
C TRP A 110 2.57 13.33 0.07
N ILE A 111 3.55 12.67 -0.55
CA ILE A 111 4.02 12.99 -1.91
C ILE A 111 3.92 11.75 -2.77
N LEU A 112 3.04 11.75 -3.77
CA LEU A 112 2.98 10.69 -4.77
C LEU A 112 3.84 11.07 -5.97
N LYS A 113 4.79 10.19 -6.32
CA LYS A 113 5.51 10.23 -7.59
C LYS A 113 5.06 9.06 -8.46
N GLU A 114 4.36 9.39 -9.53
CA GLU A 114 3.76 8.43 -10.48
C GLU A 114 3.95 8.99 -11.90
N ASN A 115 4.54 8.22 -12.81
CA ASN A 115 4.72 8.60 -14.22
C ASN A 115 5.28 10.03 -14.47
N ASN A 116 6.37 10.40 -13.77
CA ASN A 116 6.97 11.75 -13.79
C ASN A 116 6.10 12.90 -13.23
N THR A 117 4.92 12.60 -12.72
CA THR A 117 4.05 13.56 -12.04
C THR A 117 4.32 13.49 -10.53
N THR A 118 4.33 14.65 -9.88
CA THR A 118 4.42 14.75 -8.43
C THR A 118 3.15 15.41 -7.91
N SER A 119 2.43 14.71 -7.03
CA SER A 119 1.21 15.19 -6.38
C SER A 119 1.43 15.24 -4.88
N TYR A 120 0.77 16.20 -4.21
CA TYR A 120 0.94 16.46 -2.78
C TYR A 120 -0.42 16.38 -2.11
N PHE A 121 -0.50 15.62 -1.03
CA PHE A 121 -1.74 15.40 -0.28
C PHE A 121 -1.50 15.65 1.21
N TYR A 122 -2.56 16.03 1.91
CA TYR A 122 -2.50 16.27 3.34
C TYR A 122 -3.74 15.69 4.02
N ASP A 123 -3.50 14.83 5.01
CA ASP A 123 -4.52 14.19 5.85
C ASP A 123 -4.73 15.06 7.09
N GLU A 124 -5.59 16.07 6.97
CA GLU A 124 -5.88 17.05 8.03
C GLU A 124 -6.32 16.38 9.34
N GLU A 125 -7.08 15.28 9.24
CA GLU A 125 -7.65 14.58 10.40
C GLU A 125 -6.73 13.47 10.93
N GLY A 126 -5.71 13.06 10.17
CA GLY A 126 -4.77 12.00 10.55
C GLY A 126 -5.38 10.60 10.55
N ILE A 127 -6.52 10.40 9.87
CA ILE A 127 -7.23 9.11 9.82
C ILE A 127 -6.35 8.01 9.22
N ILE A 128 -5.57 8.33 8.18
CA ILE A 128 -4.70 7.36 7.50
C ILE A 128 -3.53 7.00 8.42
N ALA A 129 -2.96 8.00 9.10
CA ALA A 129 -1.92 7.80 10.10
C ALA A 129 -2.39 6.87 11.24
N GLU A 130 -3.60 7.09 11.77
CA GLU A 130 -4.20 6.25 12.80
C GLU A 130 -4.41 4.81 12.32
N LYS A 131 -4.99 4.62 11.12
CA LYS A 131 -5.18 3.30 10.50
C LYS A 131 -3.85 2.54 10.36
N LEU A 132 -2.80 3.21 9.87
CA LEU A 132 -1.49 2.60 9.68
C LEU A 132 -0.87 2.18 11.01
N ARG A 133 -0.87 3.06 12.02
CA ARG A 133 -0.32 2.78 13.36
C ARG A 133 -1.07 1.66 14.08
N THR A 134 -2.39 1.66 13.99
CA THR A 134 -3.23 0.59 14.58
C THR A 134 -2.97 -0.77 13.93
N SER A 135 -2.67 -0.77 12.62
CA SER A 135 -2.45 -2.00 11.86
C SER A 135 -1.02 -2.53 11.96
N TYR A 136 -0.02 -1.65 12.09
CA TYR A 136 1.38 -2.03 12.08
C TYR A 136 2.18 -1.23 13.10
N SER A 137 2.80 -1.94 14.03
CA SER A 137 3.66 -1.31 15.05
C SER A 137 4.88 -0.59 14.46
N PHE A 138 5.26 -0.94 13.23
CA PHE A 138 6.31 -0.31 12.43
C PHE A 138 6.18 1.21 12.30
N PHE A 139 4.94 1.73 12.35
CA PHE A 139 4.63 3.15 12.21
C PHE A 139 4.55 3.91 13.55
N TYR A 140 4.74 3.22 14.68
CA TYR A 140 4.99 3.92 15.93
C TYR A 140 6.43 4.40 15.93
N ASP A 141 6.60 5.68 16.23
CA ASP A 141 7.89 6.20 16.65
C ASP A 141 7.98 5.96 18.15
N CYS A 142 8.65 4.87 18.56
CA CYS A 142 9.07 4.72 19.94
C CYS A 142 10.21 5.72 20.15
N TRP A 143 9.92 6.82 20.86
CA TRP A 143 10.92 7.75 21.37
C TRP A 143 11.38 7.30 22.75
#